data_AF-A0A073K7Q2-F1
#
_entry.id   AF-A0A073K7Q2-F1
#
_cell.length_a   1.000
_cell.length_b   1.000
_cell.length_c   1.000
_cell.angle_alpha   90.00
_cell.angle_beta   90.00
_cell.angle_gamma   90.00
#
_symmetry.space_group_name_H-M   'P 1'
#
loop_
_entity.id
_entity.type
_entity.pdbx_description
1 polymer ?
#
loop_
_entity_poly.entity_id
_entity_poly.type
_entity_poly.pdbx_seq_one_letter_code
_entity_poly.pdbx_strand_id
1 'polypeptide(L)'
;MKKRLILTLAFTLSVGSLVACSEDKAADKTESKVESTSSTSETREAPTKRTVDLKSETYPWRFASRDIIKDWQNKGETVYLWSDANAIEEYITKEITRENKHKQEDLPRSAEYVHLFIAEVKKQKPDQKEYFDKMSEAVNDMKAVNIDGAKTKIEEAKKLREAK
;
A
#
# COMPACT_ATOMS: atom_id res chain seq x y z
N MET A 1 53.86 11.84 -26.57
CA MET A 1 53.99 10.39 -26.89
C MET A 1 52.95 9.63 -26.09
N LYS A 2 52.27 8.67 -26.74
CA LYS A 2 51.40 7.58 -26.18
C LYS A 2 50.10 8.03 -25.50
N LYS A 3 48.91 7.48 -25.73
CA LYS A 3 48.26 6.64 -26.74
C LYS A 3 46.76 6.71 -26.35
N ARG A 4 45.84 6.79 -27.31
CA ARG A 4 44.38 6.79 -27.11
C ARG A 4 43.90 5.42 -26.62
N LEU A 5 42.78 5.37 -25.88
CA LEU A 5 41.81 4.27 -26.03
C LEU A 5 40.39 4.77 -25.77
N ILE A 6 39.58 4.73 -26.82
CA ILE A 6 38.12 4.85 -26.83
C ILE A 6 37.59 3.42 -26.75
N LEU A 7 36.58 3.14 -25.92
CA LEU A 7 35.84 1.89 -25.99
C LEU A 7 34.34 2.20 -26.07
N THR A 8 33.85 2.25 -27.30
CA THR A 8 32.45 2.13 -27.69
C THR A 8 32.05 0.66 -27.59
N LEU A 9 30.94 0.35 -26.91
CA LEU A 9 30.28 -0.95 -27.04
C LEU A 9 28.87 -0.73 -27.58
N ALA A 10 28.73 -0.98 -28.89
CA ALA A 10 27.45 -1.17 -29.56
C ALA A 10 27.24 -2.68 -29.71
N PHE A 11 26.07 -3.18 -29.33
CA PHE A 11 25.59 -4.49 -29.76
C PHE A 11 24.30 -4.31 -30.54
N THR A 12 24.35 -4.70 -31.81
CA THR A 12 23.30 -4.64 -32.82
C THR A 12 22.55 -5.97 -32.92
N LEU A 13 21.23 -5.87 -33.10
CA LEU A 13 20.32 -6.62 -34.00
C LEU A 13 20.43 -8.16 -34.13
N SER A 14 19.30 -8.87 -33.94
CA SER A 14 18.53 -9.47 -35.05
C SER A 14 17.22 -10.15 -34.57
N VAL A 15 16.04 -9.76 -35.05
CA VAL A 15 15.21 -10.32 -36.17
C VAL A 15 14.32 -11.53 -35.81
N GLY A 16 13.02 -11.41 -36.14
CA GLY A 16 12.11 -12.49 -36.54
C GLY A 16 10.80 -12.55 -35.73
N SER A 17 9.58 -12.52 -36.28
CA SER A 17 9.10 -12.55 -37.66
C SER A 17 7.70 -11.94 -37.74
N LEU A 18 7.43 -11.21 -38.82
CA LEU A 18 6.09 -10.86 -39.30
C LEU A 18 5.53 -12.03 -40.12
N VAL A 19 4.27 -12.40 -39.88
CA VAL A 19 3.42 -13.20 -40.78
C VAL A 19 2.14 -12.36 -40.90
N ALA A 20 2.01 -11.53 -41.94
CA ALA A 20 1.42 -11.82 -43.25
C ALA A 20 -0.11 -12.08 -43.17
N CYS A 21 -0.89 -11.04 -43.49
CA CYS A 21 -2.32 -11.12 -43.77
C CYS A 21 -2.56 -11.82 -45.13
N SER A 22 -3.57 -12.67 -45.19
CA SER A 22 -4.32 -12.97 -46.41
C SER A 22 -5.75 -13.36 -46.01
N GLU A 23 -6.72 -12.58 -46.50
CA GLU A 23 -8.14 -12.94 -46.62
C GLU A 23 -8.27 -14.17 -47.54
N ASP A 24 -9.02 -15.22 -47.18
CA ASP A 24 -10.46 -15.36 -47.42
C ASP A 24 -10.98 -16.79 -47.07
N LYS A 25 -12.21 -16.83 -46.52
CA LYS A 25 -13.22 -17.91 -46.41
C LYS A 25 -12.98 -19.33 -45.83
N ALA A 26 -13.92 -19.63 -44.90
CA ALA A 26 -14.71 -20.85 -44.69
C ALA A 26 -14.27 -21.88 -43.61
N ALA A 27 -15.03 -21.83 -42.51
CA ALA A 27 -15.52 -22.90 -41.63
C ALA A 27 -14.65 -24.16 -41.40
N ASP A 28 -14.24 -24.40 -40.16
CA ASP A 28 -14.86 -25.47 -39.35
C ASP A 28 -14.52 -25.32 -37.86
N LYS A 29 -15.43 -25.87 -37.07
CA LYS A 29 -15.60 -25.93 -35.63
C LYS A 29 -14.40 -26.59 -34.91
N THR A 30 -13.85 -25.90 -33.91
CA THR A 30 -13.18 -26.61 -32.80
C THR A 30 -13.30 -25.79 -31.53
N GLU A 31 -14.15 -26.28 -30.63
CA GLU A 31 -14.28 -25.83 -29.25
C GLU A 31 -12.91 -25.91 -28.56
N SER A 32 -12.20 -24.79 -28.48
CA SER A 32 -11.16 -24.63 -27.48
C SER A 32 -11.85 -24.37 -26.15
N LYS A 33 -12.10 -25.46 -25.42
CA LYS A 33 -12.31 -25.48 -23.98
C LYS A 33 -11.07 -24.83 -23.34
N VAL A 34 -11.07 -23.50 -23.24
CA VAL A 34 -10.20 -22.79 -22.32
C VAL A 34 -10.75 -23.16 -20.95
N GLU A 35 -10.14 -24.18 -20.38
CA GLU A 35 -10.21 -24.53 -18.98
C GLU A 35 -9.71 -23.29 -18.22
N SER A 36 -10.66 -22.40 -17.99
CA SER A 36 -10.56 -21.27 -17.09
C SER A 36 -10.23 -21.90 -15.76
N THR A 37 -8.93 -21.97 -15.48
CA THR A 37 -8.39 -22.38 -14.21
C THR A 37 -8.88 -21.31 -13.27
N SER A 38 -10.07 -21.57 -12.72
CA SER A 38 -10.66 -20.85 -11.62
C SER A 38 -9.54 -20.76 -10.60
N SER A 39 -8.90 -19.59 -10.56
CA SER A 39 -7.94 -19.25 -9.54
C SER A 39 -8.80 -19.18 -8.30
N THR A 40 -8.93 -20.32 -7.62
CA THR A 40 -9.54 -20.43 -6.31
C THR A 40 -8.77 -19.45 -5.47
N SER A 41 -9.34 -18.25 -5.30
CA SER A 41 -8.82 -17.26 -4.39
C SER A 41 -8.96 -17.93 -3.02
N GLU A 42 -7.89 -18.56 -2.55
CA GLU A 42 -7.78 -18.89 -1.15
C GLU A 42 -7.96 -17.57 -0.42
N THR A 43 -9.15 -17.38 0.14
CA THR A 43 -9.45 -16.25 1.02
C THR A 43 -8.56 -16.45 2.24
N ARG A 44 -7.31 -16.01 2.16
CA ARG A 44 -6.41 -16.00 3.30
C ARG A 44 -7.08 -15.15 4.35
N GLU A 45 -7.49 -15.79 5.43
CA GLU A 45 -8.09 -15.09 6.56
C GLU A 45 -7.12 -14.01 7.04
N ALA A 46 -7.65 -12.81 7.26
CA ALA A 46 -6.85 -11.70 7.78
C ALA A 46 -6.33 -12.08 9.17
N PRO A 47 -5.05 -11.82 9.48
CA PRO A 47 -4.50 -12.14 10.78
C PRO A 47 -5.25 -11.38 11.88
N THR A 48 -5.50 -12.08 12.99
CA THR A 48 -6.20 -11.55 14.17
C THR A 48 -5.24 -11.30 15.35
N LYS A 49 -3.97 -11.69 15.19
CA LYS A 49 -2.93 -11.57 16.21
C LYS A 49 -1.66 -11.01 15.59
N ARG A 50 -0.95 -10.20 16.37
CA ARG A 50 0.40 -9.72 16.05
C ARG A 50 1.41 -10.81 16.34
N THR A 51 2.52 -10.77 15.62
CA THR A 51 3.68 -11.64 15.90
C THR A 51 4.76 -10.89 16.68
N VAL A 52 4.67 -9.56 16.76
CA VAL A 52 5.53 -8.72 17.62
C VAL A 52 4.98 -8.61 19.05
N ASP A 53 5.88 -8.57 20.02
CA ASP A 53 5.56 -8.26 21.42
C ASP A 53 5.62 -6.74 21.66
N LEU A 54 4.49 -6.17 22.10
CA LEU A 54 4.34 -4.75 22.38
C LEU A 54 4.52 -4.38 23.87
N LYS A 55 5.00 -5.32 24.71
CA LYS A 55 5.30 -5.09 26.14
C LYS A 55 4.22 -4.29 26.88
N SER A 56 2.98 -4.79 26.82
CA SER A 56 1.77 -4.23 27.44
C SER A 56 1.09 -3.07 26.69
N GLU A 57 1.67 -2.52 25.63
CA GLU A 57 0.97 -1.57 24.77
C GLU A 57 0.02 -2.28 23.80
N THR A 58 -1.16 -1.70 23.58
CA THR A 58 -2.14 -2.26 22.64
C THR A 58 -1.80 -1.92 21.19
N TYR A 59 -1.16 -0.77 20.96
CA TYR A 59 -1.00 -0.18 19.64
C TYR A 59 0.48 0.05 19.27
N PRO A 60 0.93 -0.36 18.07
CA PRO A 60 2.34 -0.29 17.70
C PRO A 60 2.97 1.10 17.82
N TRP A 61 2.23 2.15 17.42
CA TRP A 61 2.72 3.54 17.41
C TRP A 61 2.88 4.17 18.80
N ARG A 62 2.39 3.50 19.87
CA ARG A 62 2.63 3.91 21.26
C ARG A 62 3.91 3.30 21.84
N PHE A 63 4.35 2.19 21.27
CA PHE A 63 5.47 1.42 21.80
C PHE A 63 6.76 1.63 21.01
N ALA A 64 6.65 1.67 19.68
CA ALA A 64 7.80 1.64 18.79
C ALA A 64 7.82 2.84 17.86
N SER A 65 9.04 3.28 17.51
CA SER A 65 9.23 4.27 16.47
C SER A 65 8.88 3.69 15.10
N ARG A 66 8.60 4.57 14.12
CA ARG A 66 8.34 4.20 12.73
C ARG A 66 9.40 3.29 12.13
N ASP A 67 10.67 3.55 12.43
CA ASP A 67 11.79 2.78 11.87
C ASP A 67 11.81 1.35 12.42
N ILE A 68 11.51 1.18 13.71
CA ILE A 68 11.39 -0.15 14.34
C ILE A 68 10.19 -0.90 13.76
N ILE A 69 9.04 -0.24 13.63
CA ILE A 69 7.84 -0.83 13.03
C ILE A 69 8.12 -1.27 11.59
N LYS A 70 8.77 -0.43 10.80
CA LYS A 70 9.15 -0.73 9.42
C LYS A 70 10.12 -1.91 9.35
N ASP A 71 11.09 -1.99 10.26
CA ASP A 71 12.01 -3.12 10.36
C ASP A 71 11.28 -4.43 10.66
N TRP A 72 10.33 -4.43 11.61
CA TRP A 72 9.48 -5.60 11.88
C TRP A 72 8.66 -6.02 10.66
N GLN A 73 8.00 -5.08 9.99
CA GLN A 73 7.24 -5.37 8.77
C GLN A 73 8.13 -5.92 7.65
N ASN A 74 9.36 -5.41 7.50
CA ASN A 74 10.32 -5.92 6.51
C ASN A 74 10.81 -7.34 6.82
N LYS A 75 10.79 -7.75 8.10
CA LYS A 75 11.08 -9.13 8.53
C LYS A 75 9.89 -10.07 8.34
N GLY A 76 8.75 -9.57 7.85
CA GLY A 76 7.53 -10.34 7.65
C GLY A 76 6.68 -10.51 8.91
N GLU A 77 6.97 -9.75 9.97
CA GLU A 77 6.16 -9.75 11.17
C GLU A 77 4.82 -9.08 10.92
N THR A 78 3.76 -9.56 11.58
CA THR A 78 2.46 -8.89 11.64
C THR A 78 2.48 -7.87 12.78
N VAL A 79 2.47 -6.59 12.44
CA VAL A 79 2.55 -5.47 13.38
C VAL A 79 1.21 -4.78 13.54
N TYR A 80 0.56 -4.42 12.44
CA TYR A 80 -0.78 -3.83 12.43
C TYR A 80 -1.85 -4.86 12.10
N LEU A 81 -3.00 -4.69 12.74
CA LEU A 81 -4.20 -5.48 12.52
C LEU A 81 -5.33 -4.60 12.01
N TRP A 82 -6.29 -5.18 11.29
CA TRP A 82 -7.50 -4.45 10.90
C TRP A 82 -8.28 -3.86 12.08
N SER A 83 -8.25 -4.52 13.24
CA SER A 83 -8.85 -4.02 14.48
C SER A 83 -8.26 -2.68 14.95
N ASP A 84 -7.11 -2.26 14.42
CA ASP A 84 -6.46 -1.00 14.77
C ASP A 84 -7.04 0.20 14.01
N ALA A 85 -7.85 -0.04 12.97
CA ALA A 85 -8.36 1.00 12.08
C ALA A 85 -9.03 2.16 12.84
N ASN A 86 -9.95 1.85 13.75
CA ASN A 86 -10.60 2.90 14.56
C ASN A 86 -9.61 3.64 15.46
N ALA A 87 -8.68 2.91 16.10
CA ALA A 87 -7.72 3.51 17.01
C ALA A 87 -6.69 4.39 16.30
N ILE A 88 -6.28 4.02 15.07
CA ILE A 88 -5.36 4.82 14.29
C ILE A 88 -6.04 6.09 13.77
N GLU A 89 -7.29 6.01 13.31
CA GLU A 89 -8.13 7.17 12.96
C GLU A 89 -8.25 8.14 14.14
N GLU A 90 -8.57 7.65 15.34
CA GLU A 90 -8.65 8.51 16.52
C GLU A 90 -7.29 9.14 16.88
N TYR A 91 -6.21 8.36 16.76
CA TYR A 91 -4.86 8.86 17.02
C TYR A 91 -4.52 10.01 16.09
N ILE A 92 -4.70 9.86 14.77
CA ILE A 92 -4.32 10.93 13.85
C ILE A 92 -5.26 12.13 13.90
N THR A 93 -6.54 11.96 14.23
CA THR A 93 -7.45 13.08 14.46
C THR A 93 -7.00 13.89 15.67
N LYS A 94 -6.54 13.23 16.73
CA LYS A 94 -5.93 13.89 17.90
C LYS A 94 -4.64 14.61 17.53
N GLU A 95 -3.76 14.01 16.74
CA GLU A 95 -2.51 14.67 16.30
C GLU A 95 -2.77 15.90 15.43
N ILE A 96 -3.76 15.82 14.53
CA ILE A 96 -4.16 16.94 13.66
C ILE A 96 -4.78 18.07 14.48
N THR A 97 -5.61 17.77 15.47
CA THR A 97 -6.33 18.76 16.28
C THR A 97 -5.51 19.33 17.43
N ARG A 98 -4.48 18.63 17.92
CA ARG A 98 -3.60 19.09 18.99
C ARG A 98 -2.98 20.45 18.63
N GLU A 99 -3.06 21.41 19.55
CA GLU A 99 -2.28 22.65 19.44
C GLU A 99 -0.80 22.33 19.67
N ASN A 100 0.02 22.52 18.63
CA ASN A 100 1.44 22.21 18.66
C ASN A 100 2.21 23.22 17.81
N LYS A 101 3.25 23.83 18.39
CA LYS A 101 4.12 24.80 17.71
C LYS A 101 5.01 24.16 16.64
N HIS A 102 5.21 22.84 16.70
CA HIS A 102 6.03 22.07 15.76
C HIS A 102 5.19 21.27 14.76
N LYS A 103 3.93 21.67 14.52
CA LYS A 103 2.99 20.94 13.65
C LYS A 103 3.53 20.68 12.24
N GLN A 104 4.34 21.60 11.70
CA GLN A 104 4.98 21.43 10.40
C GLN A 104 5.91 20.21 10.32
N GLU A 105 6.55 19.85 11.42
CA GLU A 105 7.49 18.71 11.51
C GLU A 105 6.81 17.46 12.05
N ASP A 106 5.96 17.62 13.06
CA ASP A 106 5.36 16.50 13.78
C ASP A 106 4.22 15.85 12.99
N LEU A 107 3.43 16.62 12.23
CA LEU A 107 2.31 16.05 11.50
C LEU A 107 2.75 15.11 10.37
N PRO A 108 3.72 15.48 9.50
CA PRO A 108 4.27 14.54 8.54
C PRO A 108 4.88 13.28 9.19
N ARG A 109 5.53 13.44 10.36
CA ARG A 109 6.06 12.31 11.13
C ARG A 109 4.96 11.40 11.66
N SER A 110 3.84 11.93 12.13
CA SER A 110 2.69 11.13 12.57
C SER A 110 1.98 10.44 11.41
N ALA A 111 1.95 11.07 10.22
CA ALA A 111 1.37 10.50 9.01
C ALA A 111 2.04 9.18 8.59
N GLU A 112 3.32 8.98 8.89
CA GLU A 112 4.00 7.74 8.52
C GLU A 112 3.54 6.53 9.32
N TYR A 113 3.01 6.69 10.53
CA TYR A 113 2.37 5.55 11.23
C TYR A 113 1.13 5.07 10.47
N VAL A 114 0.36 5.99 9.89
CA VAL A 114 -0.80 5.66 9.06
C VAL A 114 -0.35 5.00 7.76
N HIS A 115 0.71 5.52 7.14
CA HIS A 115 1.26 4.90 5.93
C HIS A 115 1.70 3.44 6.17
N LEU A 116 2.40 3.17 7.28
CA LEU A 116 2.82 1.82 7.66
C LEU A 116 1.63 0.90 7.95
N PHE A 117 0.57 1.41 8.59
CA PHE A 117 -0.68 0.68 8.78
C PHE A 117 -1.33 0.32 7.44
N ILE A 118 -1.49 1.29 6.52
CA ILE A 118 -2.09 1.05 5.20
C ILE A 118 -1.30 0.00 4.42
N ALA A 119 0.03 0.13 4.38
CA ALA A 119 0.91 -0.73 3.58
C ALA A 119 0.81 -2.21 4.00
N GLU A 120 0.61 -2.47 5.29
CA GLU A 120 0.46 -3.82 5.82
C GLU A 120 -0.99 -4.33 5.67
N VAL A 121 -1.96 -3.55 6.16
CA VAL A 121 -3.33 -4.04 6.33
C VAL A 121 -4.11 -4.07 5.01
N LYS A 122 -3.77 -3.24 4.01
CA LYS A 122 -4.40 -3.28 2.68
C LYS A 122 -4.25 -4.65 2.00
N LYS A 123 -3.16 -5.37 2.28
CA LYS A 123 -2.94 -6.73 1.77
C LYS A 123 -3.86 -7.76 2.44
N GLN A 124 -4.24 -7.49 3.70
CA GLN A 124 -5.08 -8.36 4.53
C GLN A 124 -6.58 -8.12 4.29
N LYS A 125 -6.96 -6.91 3.85
CA LYS A 125 -8.35 -6.46 3.62
C LYS A 125 -8.51 -5.83 2.22
N PRO A 126 -8.36 -6.61 1.14
CA PRO A 126 -8.45 -6.09 -0.23
C PRO A 126 -9.84 -5.52 -0.56
N ASP A 127 -10.88 -6.00 0.12
CA ASP A 127 -12.25 -5.51 0.02
C ASP A 127 -12.40 -4.07 0.54
N GLN A 128 -11.48 -3.60 1.39
CA GLN A 128 -11.48 -2.25 1.98
C GLN A 128 -10.65 -1.25 1.16
N LYS A 129 -10.48 -1.48 -0.14
CA LYS A 129 -9.64 -0.65 -1.02
C LYS A 129 -9.96 0.86 -0.92
N GLU A 130 -11.23 1.22 -0.98
CA GLU A 130 -11.66 2.63 -0.95
C GLU A 130 -11.32 3.32 0.38
N TYR A 131 -11.46 2.61 1.50
CA TYR A 131 -11.02 3.08 2.81
C TYR A 131 -9.51 3.40 2.80
N PHE A 132 -8.69 2.47 2.32
CA PHE A 132 -7.23 2.66 2.30
C PHE A 132 -6.77 3.74 1.33
N ASP A 133 -7.42 3.87 0.18
CA ASP A 133 -7.11 4.93 -0.79
C ASP A 133 -7.44 6.29 -0.16
N LYS A 134 -8.57 6.38 0.56
CA LYS A 134 -8.96 7.60 1.28
C LYS A 134 -8.01 7.95 2.44
N MET A 135 -7.60 6.96 3.23
CA MET A 135 -6.58 7.15 4.27
C MET A 135 -5.22 7.56 3.66
N SER A 136 -4.90 7.10 2.45
CA SER A 136 -3.69 7.54 1.74
C SER A 136 -3.77 9.01 1.30
N GLU A 137 -4.95 9.48 0.85
CA GLU A 137 -5.20 10.90 0.60
C GLU A 137 -5.00 11.72 1.89
N ALA A 138 -5.54 11.26 3.02
CA ALA A 138 -5.33 11.91 4.32
C ALA A 138 -3.85 11.99 4.70
N VAL A 139 -3.07 10.92 4.47
CA VAL A 139 -1.61 10.92 4.70
C VAL A 139 -0.91 11.99 3.87
N ASN A 140 -1.29 12.15 2.59
CA ASN A 140 -0.70 13.18 1.73
C ASN A 140 -1.04 14.59 2.22
N ASP A 141 -2.28 14.82 2.64
CA ASP A 141 -2.69 16.10 3.23
C ASP A 141 -1.94 16.37 4.55
N MET A 142 -1.76 15.37 5.41
CA MET A 142 -0.97 15.49 6.64
C MET A 142 0.50 15.83 6.35
N LYS A 143 1.10 15.21 5.33
CA LYS A 143 2.49 15.51 4.90
C LYS A 143 2.62 16.92 4.32
N ALA A 144 1.60 17.41 3.64
CA ALA A 144 1.51 18.78 3.15
C ALA A 144 1.04 19.79 4.23
N VAL A 145 0.73 19.32 5.44
CA VAL A 145 0.19 20.12 6.55
C VAL A 145 -1.14 20.81 6.18
N ASN A 146 -1.88 20.22 5.25
CA ASN A 146 -3.25 20.58 4.93
C ASN A 146 -4.21 19.99 5.97
N ILE A 147 -4.38 20.70 7.08
CA ILE A 147 -5.13 20.25 8.26
C ILE A 147 -6.59 19.93 7.94
N ASP A 148 -7.28 20.84 7.24
CA ASP A 148 -8.71 20.67 6.98
C ASP A 148 -8.95 19.57 5.94
N GLY A 149 -8.12 19.50 4.90
CA GLY A 149 -8.13 18.39 3.96
C GLY A 149 -7.95 17.05 4.65
N ALA A 150 -6.90 16.92 5.48
CA ALA A 150 -6.65 15.71 6.24
C ALA A 150 -7.87 15.28 7.07
N LYS A 151 -8.44 16.19 7.88
CA LYS A 151 -9.64 15.91 8.69
C LYS A 151 -10.80 15.40 7.85
N THR A 152 -11.12 16.10 6.76
CA THR A 152 -12.22 15.71 5.87
C THR A 152 -12.00 14.30 5.31
N LYS A 153 -10.78 13.99 4.86
CA LYS A 153 -10.46 12.67 4.30
C LYS A 153 -10.54 11.56 5.34
N ILE A 154 -10.18 11.82 6.59
CA ILE A 154 -10.29 10.83 7.68
C ILE A 154 -11.76 10.51 7.97
N GLU A 155 -12.61 11.53 8.04
CA GLU A 155 -14.05 11.33 8.25
C GLU A 155 -14.71 10.61 7.06
N GLU A 156 -14.30 10.91 5.83
CA GLU A 156 -14.71 10.15 4.64
C GLU A 156 -14.26 8.68 4.74
N ALA A 157 -13.01 8.42 5.13
CA ALA A 157 -12.50 7.06 5.30
C ALA A 157 -13.28 6.30 6.36
N LYS A 158 -13.53 6.91 7.52
CA LYS A 158 -14.31 6.30 8.60
C LYS A 158 -15.68 5.82 8.13
N LYS A 159 -16.40 6.64 7.36
CA LYS A 159 -17.70 6.26 6.78
C LYS A 159 -17.59 5.06 5.85
N LEU A 160 -16.54 5.00 5.01
CA LEU A 160 -16.30 3.87 4.12
C LEU A 160 -16.03 2.58 4.89
N ARG A 161 -15.32 2.66 6.03
CA ARG A 161 -15.05 1.51 6.90
C ARG A 161 -16.31 1.01 7.59
N GLU A 162 -17.17 1.91 8.05
CA GLU A 162 -18.40 1.57 8.79
C GLU A 162 -19.55 1.09 7.89
N ALA A 163 -19.49 1.38 6.58
CA ALA A 163 -20.50 0.97 5.61
C ALA A 163 -20.43 -0.52 5.20
N LYS A 164 -19.51 -1.31 5.78
CA LYS A 164 -19.23 -2.71 5.43
C LYS A 164 -19.25 -3.59 6.67
#